data_AF-A0A971N8U0-F1
#
_entry.id   AF-A0A971N8U0-F1
#
_cell.length_a   1.000
_cell.length_b   1.000
_cell.length_c   1.000
_cell.angle_alpha   90.00
_cell.angle_beta   90.00
_cell.angle_gamma   90.00
#
_symmetry.space_group_name_H-M   'P 1'
#
loop_
_entity.id
_entity.type
_entity.pdbx_description
1 polymer ?
#
loop_
_entity_poly.entity_id
_entity_poly.type
_entity_poly.pdbx_seq_one_letter_code
_entity_poly.pdbx_strand_id
1 'polypeptide(L)'
;IRDCDPKLVEVATVFGYKKWHQFRYVILPSAIPSILTGLRLGLGYSWRSLVAAELVAASSGLGYMILDAEQLSRSDVVLMGILVIGALGAFLDYGFLWAIRRYLKRGIEA
;
A
#
# COMPACT_ATOMS: atom_id res chain seq x y z
N ILE A 1 6.77 -6.17 17.16
CA ILE A 1 6.68 -6.59 18.59
C ILE A 1 6.10 -5.47 19.47
N ARG A 2 6.36 -4.19 19.19
CA ARG A 2 5.79 -3.03 19.93
C ARG A 2 4.26 -2.85 19.83
N ASP A 3 3.62 -3.28 18.73
CA ASP A 3 2.16 -3.15 18.53
C ASP A 3 1.31 -4.21 19.25
N CYS A 4 1.92 -5.29 19.73
CA CYS A 4 1.18 -6.38 20.38
C CYS A 4 1.05 -6.05 21.87
N ASP A 5 -0.18 -5.95 22.39
CA ASP A 5 -0.39 -5.71 23.83
C ASP A 5 0.30 -6.81 24.64
N PRO A 6 1.25 -6.46 25.53
CA PRO A 6 1.93 -7.45 26.36
C PRO A 6 0.95 -8.32 27.17
N LYS A 7 -0.25 -7.83 27.48
CA LYS A 7 -1.30 -8.64 28.13
C LYS A 7 -1.78 -9.81 27.27
N LEU A 8 -1.88 -9.66 25.95
CA LEU A 8 -2.28 -10.74 25.06
C LEU A 8 -1.22 -11.85 25.02
N VAL A 9 0.06 -11.46 25.10
CA VAL A 9 1.20 -12.38 25.17
C VAL A 9 1.22 -13.10 26.53
N GLU A 10 0.95 -12.37 27.62
CA GLU A 10 0.88 -12.90 28.98
C GLU A 10 -0.27 -13.91 29.14
N VAL A 11 -1.48 -13.58 28.66
CA VAL A 11 -2.63 -14.50 28.66
C VAL A 11 -2.32 -15.79 27.90
N ALA A 12 -1.72 -15.70 26.71
CA ALA A 12 -1.34 -16.90 25.95
C ALA A 12 -0.29 -17.76 26.67
N THR A 13 0.61 -17.12 27.43
CA THR A 13 1.62 -17.80 28.24
C THR A 13 0.97 -18.50 29.44
N VAL A 14 0.01 -17.85 30.11
CA VAL A 14 -0.77 -18.44 31.23
C VAL A 14 -1.61 -19.62 30.74
N PHE A 15 -2.15 -19.56 29.52
CA PHE A 15 -2.87 -20.67 28.89
C PHE A 15 -1.95 -21.81 28.38
N GLY A 16 -0.64 -21.74 28.58
CA GLY A 16 0.30 -22.83 28.25
C GLY A 16 0.64 -22.97 26.76
N TYR A 17 0.42 -21.94 25.94
CA TYR A 17 0.73 -21.99 24.52
C TYR A 17 2.25 -22.15 24.28
N LYS A 18 2.66 -23.15 23.48
CA LYS A 18 4.04 -23.24 22.96
C LYS A 18 4.35 -22.01 22.10
N LYS A 19 5.62 -21.55 22.07
CA LYS A 19 6.07 -20.35 21.33
C LYS A 19 5.57 -20.27 19.88
N TRP A 20 5.51 -21.40 19.19
CA TRP A 20 4.95 -21.49 17.82
C TRP A 20 3.46 -21.15 17.74
N HIS A 21 2.66 -21.62 18.69
CA HIS A 21 1.23 -21.33 18.73
C HIS A 21 0.99 -19.87 19.14
N GLN A 22 1.77 -19.35 20.09
CA GLN A 22 1.71 -17.93 20.47
C GLN A 22 2.02 -17.00 19.28
N PHE A 23 3.03 -17.35 18.49
CA PHE A 23 3.35 -16.59 17.27
C PHE A 23 2.19 -16.60 16.26
N ARG A 24 1.65 -17.79 15.94
CA ARG A 24 0.61 -17.96 14.91
C ARG A 24 -0.73 -17.34 15.28
N TYR A 25 -1.15 -17.46 16.54
CA TYR A 25 -2.50 -17.11 17.00
C TYR A 25 -2.61 -15.77 17.73
N VAL A 26 -1.50 -15.21 18.21
CA VAL A 26 -1.50 -13.95 18.98
C VAL A 26 -0.74 -12.87 18.24
N ILE A 27 0.54 -13.13 17.95
CA ILE A 27 1.44 -12.12 17.39
C ILE A 27 1.10 -11.84 15.92
N LEU A 28 0.91 -12.89 15.11
CA LEU A 28 0.62 -12.76 13.69
C LEU A 28 -0.67 -11.96 13.43
N PRO A 29 -1.85 -12.31 13.99
CA PRO A 29 -3.07 -11.54 13.75
C PRO A 29 -2.99 -10.10 14.26
N SER A 30 -2.33 -9.87 15.40
CA SER A 30 -2.11 -8.52 15.94
C SER A 30 -1.18 -7.67 15.05
N ALA A 31 -0.25 -8.30 14.33
CA ALA A 31 0.68 -7.61 13.44
C ALA A 31 0.10 -7.33 12.04
N ILE A 32 -0.96 -8.03 11.62
CA ILE A 32 -1.56 -7.86 10.28
C ILE A 32 -1.90 -6.38 9.97
N PRO A 33 -2.60 -5.62 10.84
CA PRO A 33 -2.92 -4.22 10.56
C PRO A 33 -1.68 -3.34 10.34
N SER A 34 -0.60 -3.59 11.10
CA SER A 34 0.67 -2.86 11.01
C SER A 34 1.40 -3.19 9.69
N ILE A 35 1.45 -4.47 9.30
CA ILE A 35 2.03 -4.91 8.02
C ILE A 35 1.27 -4.29 6.83
N LEU A 36 -0.06 -4.29 6.89
CA LEU A 36 -0.91 -3.70 5.86
C LEU A 36 -0.68 -2.20 5.71
N THR A 37 -0.46 -1.49 6.82
CA THR A 37 -0.10 -0.07 6.82
C THR A 37 1.24 0.16 6.14
N GLY A 38 2.25 -0.67 6.45
CA GLY A 38 3.55 -0.62 5.78
C GLY A 38 3.44 -0.88 4.28
N LEU A 39 2.66 -1.88 3.87
CA LEU A 39 2.44 -2.21 2.46
C LEU A 39 1.75 -1.06 1.70
N ARG A 40 0.77 -0.39 2.33
CA ARG A 40 0.12 0.81 1.77
C ARG A 40 1.13 1.94 1.52
N LEU A 41 1.96 2.23 2.52
CA LEU A 41 3.02 3.23 2.38
C LEU A 41 3.94 2.85 1.22
N GLY A 42 4.39 1.59 1.18
CA GLY A 42 5.26 1.06 0.13
C GLY A 42 4.69 1.29 -1.26
N LEU A 43 3.44 0.90 -1.50
CA LEU A 43 2.76 1.13 -2.78
C LEU A 43 2.70 2.61 -3.16
N GLY A 44 2.38 3.49 -2.21
CA GLY A 44 2.35 4.93 -2.45
C GLY A 44 3.71 5.52 -2.80
N TYR A 45 4.80 5.00 -2.23
CA TYR A 45 6.17 5.41 -2.58
C TYR A 45 6.60 4.85 -3.93
N SER A 46 6.33 3.56 -4.20
CA SER A 46 6.64 2.93 -5.47
C SER A 46 5.95 3.63 -6.64
N TRP A 47 4.68 4.01 -6.49
CA TRP A 47 3.96 4.78 -7.51
C TRP A 47 4.64 6.11 -7.83
N ARG A 48 4.98 6.90 -6.80
CA ARG A 48 5.67 8.18 -6.97
C ARG A 48 7.06 8.01 -7.60
N SER A 49 7.80 6.98 -7.18
CA SER A 49 9.10 6.66 -7.74
C SER A 49 9.01 6.24 -9.21
N LEU A 50 7.99 5.48 -9.60
CA LEU A 50 7.75 5.08 -10.98
C LEU A 50 7.49 6.29 -11.86
N VAL A 51 6.58 7.18 -11.44
CA VAL A 51 6.26 8.42 -12.16
C VAL A 51 7.50 9.30 -12.31
N ALA A 52 8.29 9.46 -11.25
CA ALA A 52 9.54 10.21 -11.31
C ALA A 52 10.54 9.58 -12.31
N ALA A 53 10.63 8.25 -12.37
CA ALA A 53 11.48 7.55 -13.32
C ALA A 53 11.00 7.75 -14.77
N GLU A 54 9.68 7.72 -15.01
CA GLU A 54 9.11 7.99 -16.34
C GLU A 54 9.44 9.40 -16.83
N LEU A 55 9.44 10.40 -15.93
CA LEU A 55 9.76 11.79 -16.28
C LEU A 55 11.24 12.00 -16.64
N VAL A 56 12.15 11.23 -16.07
CA VAL A 56 13.60 11.48 -16.25
C VAL A 56 14.20 10.67 -17.39
N ALA A 57 13.76 9.41 -17.57
CA ALA A 57 14.52 8.45 -18.38
C ALA A 57 13.67 7.64 -19.36
N ALA A 58 12.34 7.78 -19.36
CA ALA A 58 11.50 7.02 -20.28
C ALA A 58 11.25 7.78 -21.59
N SER A 59 11.23 7.04 -22.70
CA SER A 59 10.82 7.53 -24.02
C SER A 59 9.35 7.22 -24.35
N SER A 60 8.61 6.71 -23.37
CA SER A 60 7.18 6.42 -23.45
C SER A 60 6.60 6.37 -22.04
N GLY A 61 5.31 6.65 -21.90
CA GLY A 61 4.63 6.68 -20.61
C GLY A 61 3.82 7.96 -20.39
N LEU A 62 3.06 8.02 -19.29
CA LEU A 62 2.23 9.17 -18.96
C LEU A 62 3.10 10.36 -18.53
N GLY A 63 4.17 10.11 -17.77
CA GLY A 63 5.14 11.14 -17.41
C GLY A 63 5.80 11.74 -18.66
N TYR A 64 6.27 10.89 -19.57
CA TYR A 64 6.87 11.31 -20.83
C TYR A 64 5.89 12.16 -21.68
N MET A 65 4.63 11.74 -21.81
CA MET A 65 3.60 12.48 -22.55
C MET A 65 3.37 13.89 -21.99
N ILE A 66 3.46 14.08 -20.67
CA ILE A 66 3.34 15.39 -20.04
C ILE A 66 4.52 16.29 -20.44
N LEU A 67 5.74 15.75 -20.44
CA LEU A 67 6.94 16.50 -20.81
C LEU A 67 6.96 16.88 -22.30
N ASP A 68 6.53 15.97 -23.17
CA ASP A 68 6.39 16.24 -24.60
C ASP A 68 5.32 17.33 -24.85
N ALA A 69 4.17 17.25 -24.18
CA ALA A 69 3.14 18.28 -24.25
C ALA A 69 3.61 19.63 -23.70
N GLU A 70 4.41 19.65 -22.64
CA GLU A 70 5.01 20.86 -22.08
C GLU A 70 5.93 21.54 -23.11
N GLN A 71 6.79 20.78 -23.79
CA GLN A 71 7.67 21.31 -24.84
C GLN A 71 6.87 21.92 -26.01
N LEU A 72 5.73 21.34 -26.34
CA LEU A 72 4.82 21.83 -27.37
C LEU A 72 3.89 22.97 -26.87
N SER A 73 4.06 23.43 -25.63
CA SER A 73 3.20 24.44 -24.98
C SER A 73 1.70 24.06 -24.97
N ARG A 74 1.41 22.76 -24.95
CA ARG A 74 0.04 22.19 -24.92
C ARG A 74 -0.44 21.97 -23.49
N SER A 75 -0.79 23.07 -22.83
CA SER A 75 -1.26 23.06 -21.44
C SER A 75 -2.52 22.23 -21.21
N ASP A 76 -3.35 22.06 -22.24
CA ASP A 76 -4.52 21.18 -22.24
C ASP A 76 -4.13 19.72 -21.94
N VAL A 77 -3.08 19.22 -22.59
CA VAL A 77 -2.61 17.84 -22.43
C VAL A 77 -1.83 17.68 -21.13
N VAL A 78 -1.05 18.67 -20.72
CA VAL A 78 -0.32 18.67 -19.43
C VAL A 78 -1.30 18.52 -18.26
N LEU A 79 -2.35 19.34 -18.22
CA LEU A 79 -3.38 19.26 -17.18
C LEU A 79 -4.08 17.91 -17.17
N MET A 80 -4.47 17.40 -18.34
CA MET A 80 -5.09 16.07 -18.42
C MET A 80 -4.15 14.94 -17.98
N GLY A 81 -2.86 15.01 -18.34
CA GLY A 81 -1.88 14.03 -17.89
C GLY A 81 -1.73 14.01 -16.37
N ILE A 82 -1.65 15.18 -15.73
CA ILE A 82 -1.58 15.28 -14.26
C ILE A 82 -2.84 14.69 -13.61
N LEU A 83 -4.03 15.00 -14.15
CA LEU A 83 -5.29 14.44 -13.66
C LEU A 83 -5.34 12.92 -13.81
N VAL A 84 -4.91 12.37 -14.94
CA VAL A 84 -4.87 10.91 -15.19
C VAL A 84 -3.90 10.21 -14.23
N ILE A 85 -2.69 10.74 -14.04
CA ILE A 85 -1.73 10.17 -13.08
C ILE A 85 -2.28 10.21 -11.65
N GLY A 86 -2.91 11.33 -11.26
CA GLY A 86 -3.55 11.45 -9.96
C GLY A 86 -4.70 10.46 -9.78
N ALA A 87 -5.55 10.31 -10.80
CA ALA A 87 -6.67 9.37 -10.80
C ALA A 87 -6.19 7.92 -10.74
N LEU A 88 -5.14 7.54 -11.48
CA LEU A 88 -4.55 6.21 -11.42
C LEU A 88 -3.93 5.92 -10.06
N GLY A 89 -3.19 6.86 -9.49
CA GLY A 89 -2.64 6.74 -8.14
C GLY A 89 -3.73 6.55 -7.09
N ALA A 90 -4.81 7.34 -7.17
CA ALA A 90 -5.97 7.19 -6.30
C ALA A 90 -6.67 5.85 -6.51
N PHE A 91 -6.86 5.43 -7.75
CA PHE A 91 -7.46 4.14 -8.09
C PHE A 91 -6.66 2.96 -7.50
N LEU A 92 -5.32 3.04 -7.55
CA LEU A 92 -4.43 2.05 -6.93
C LEU A 92 -4.58 2.01 -5.41
N ASP A 93 -4.60 3.17 -4.72
CA ASP A 93 -4.79 3.20 -3.25
C ASP A 93 -6.16 2.68 -2.85
N TYR A 94 -7.23 3.10 -3.53
CA TYR A 94 -8.60 2.64 -3.26
C TYR A 94 -8.78 1.15 -3.58
N GLY A 95 -8.24 0.67 -4.70
CA GLY A 95 -8.27 -0.73 -5.08
C GLY A 95 -7.52 -1.61 -4.07
N PHE A 96 -6.37 -1.13 -3.60
CA PHE A 96 -5.59 -1.80 -2.56
C PHE A 96 -6.35 -1.87 -1.23
N LEU A 97 -6.93 -0.76 -0.78
CA LEU A 97 -7.76 -0.73 0.44
C LEU A 97 -9.00 -1.64 0.32
N TRP A 98 -9.63 -1.68 -0.85
CA TRP A 98 -10.76 -2.56 -1.11
C TRP A 98 -10.34 -4.04 -1.04
N ALA A 99 -9.22 -4.39 -1.66
CA ALA A 99 -8.65 -5.74 -1.59
C ALA A 99 -8.35 -6.14 -0.14
N ILE A 100 -7.69 -5.26 0.63
CA ILE A 100 -7.40 -5.49 2.05
C ILE A 100 -8.67 -5.75 2.84
N ARG A 101 -9.67 -4.86 2.73
CA ARG A 101 -10.93 -5.00 3.46
C ARG A 101 -11.62 -6.32 3.16
N ARG A 102 -11.54 -6.78 1.91
CA ARG A 102 -12.10 -8.06 1.48
C ARG A 102 -11.35 -9.26 2.06
N TYR A 103 -10.02 -9.21 2.13
CA TYR A 103 -9.21 -10.26 2.76
C TYR A 103 -9.37 -10.30 4.28
N LEU A 104 -9.45 -9.14 4.94
CA LEU A 104 -9.61 -9.07 6.39
C LEU A 104 -10.99 -9.56 6.86
N LYS A 105 -12.07 -9.23 6.12
CA LYS A 105 -13.41 -9.75 6.43
C LYS A 105 -13.48 -11.28 6.37
N ARG A 106 -12.81 -11.91 5.40
CA ARG A 106 -12.78 -13.37 5.26
C ARG A 106 -11.99 -14.09 6.36
N GLY A 107 -11.04 -13.41 7.01
CA GLY A 107 -10.22 -14.00 8.08
C GLY A 107 -10.82 -13.94 9.49
N ILE A 108 -11.94 -13.21 9.68
CA ILE A 108 -12.65 -13.10 10.97
C ILE A 108 -13.87 -14.06 11.01
N GLU A 109 -14.35 -14.51 9.85
CA GLU A 109 -15.48 -15.45 9.71
C GLU A 109 -15.05 -16.94 9.68
N ALA A 110 -13.75 -17.25 9.82
CA ALA A 110 -13.17 -18.60 9.81
C ALA A 110 -12.41 -18.88 11.11
#